data_AF-A0A6G0VHZ7-F1
#
_entry.id   AF-A0A6G0VHZ7-F1
#
_cell.length_a   1.000
_cell.length_b   1.000
_cell.length_c   1.000
_cell.angle_alpha   90.00
_cell.angle_beta   90.00
_cell.angle_gamma   90.00
#
_symmetry.space_group_name_H-M   'P 1'
#
loop_
_entity.id
_entity.type
_entity.pdbx_description
1 polymer ?
#
loop_
_entity_poly.entity_id
_entity_poly.type
_entity_poly.pdbx_seq_one_letter_code
_entity_poly.pdbx_strand_id
1 'polypeptide(L)' 'YNHLTVNHSEHFVDPLTGADTQTIECIWSHLKMKILRKMHGTTSELLHRHLIEAWWRSVNVQDTFLKFLNDTKMFTYAKN' A
#
# COMPACT_ATOMS: atom_id res chain seq x y z
N TYR A 1 2.82 10.06 -43.00
CA TYR A 1 3.20 9.42 -41.73
C TYR A 1 1.92 9.03 -41.02
N ASN A 2 1.70 7.74 -40.72
CA ASN A 2 0.48 7.29 -40.03
C ASN A 2 0.76 7.26 -38.53
N HIS A 3 0.12 8.16 -37.78
CA HIS A 3 0.14 8.11 -36.33
C HIS A 3 -0.85 7.05 -35.86
N LEU A 4 -0.35 5.95 -35.28
CA LEU A 4 -1.19 5.03 -34.52
C LEU A 4 -1.39 5.60 -33.12
N THR A 5 -2.64 5.58 -32.65
CA THR A 5 -2.99 5.99 -31.29
C THR A 5 -3.20 4.74 -30.45
N VAL A 6 -2.62 4.72 -29.24
CA VAL A 6 -2.84 3.62 -28.30
C VAL A 6 -4.31 3.66 -27.87
N ASN A 7 -5.02 2.55 -28.05
CA ASN A 7 -6.38 2.40 -27.56
C ASN A 7 -6.35 2.28 -26.03
N HIS A 8 -6.82 3.32 -25.33
CA HIS A 8 -6.90 3.35 -23.87
C HIS A 8 -8.21 2.74 -23.31
N SER A 9 -9.00 2.04 -24.14
CA SER A 9 -10.25 1.39 -23.72
C SER A 9 -10.11 -0.12 -23.49
N GLU A 10 -9.01 -0.72 -23.93
CA GLU A 10 -8.77 -2.16 -23.85
C GLU A 10 -7.57 -2.45 -22.92
N HIS A 11 -7.63 -3.55 -22.17
CA HIS A 11 -6.55 -4.06 -21.30
C HIS A 11 -6.21 -3.26 -20.04
N PHE A 12 -7.02 -2.26 -19.64
CA PHE A 12 -6.81 -1.54 -18.36
C PHE A 12 -7.13 -2.41 -17.17
N VAL A 13 -8.20 -3.19 -17.29
CA VAL A 13 -8.64 -4.18 -16.32
C VAL A 13 -8.31 -5.55 -16.89
N ASP A 14 -7.53 -6.34 -16.14
CA ASP A 14 -7.32 -7.74 -16.47
C ASP A 14 -8.66 -8.49 -16.32
N PRO A 15 -9.19 -9.13 -17.39
CA PRO A 15 -10.47 -9.82 -17.33
C PRO A 15 -10.46 -11.05 -16.42
N LEU A 16 -9.29 -11.62 -16.10
CA LEU A 16 -9.19 -12.80 -15.25
C LEU A 16 -9.20 -12.44 -13.76
N THR A 17 -8.41 -11.43 -13.38
CA THR A 17 -8.22 -11.06 -11.97
C THR A 17 -8.98 -9.80 -11.56
N GLY A 18 -9.49 -9.02 -12.52
CA GLY A 18 -10.07 -7.70 -12.28
C GLY A 18 -9.03 -6.63 -11.91
N ALA A 19 -7.73 -6.93 -12.04
CA ALA A 19 -6.68 -5.99 -11.69
C ALA A 19 -6.66 -4.80 -12.66
N ASP A 20 -6.89 -3.62 -12.12
CA ASP A 20 -6.81 -2.36 -12.87
C ASP A 20 -5.40 -1.77 -12.79
N THR A 21 -4.76 -1.68 -13.95
CA THR A 21 -3.41 -1.12 -14.11
C THR A 21 -3.33 0.32 -13.61
N GLN A 22 -4.37 1.13 -13.79
CA GLN A 22 -4.40 2.52 -13.32
C GLN A 22 -4.38 2.58 -11.79
N THR A 23 -5.14 1.71 -11.13
CA THR A 23 -5.14 1.59 -9.67
C THR A 23 -3.75 1.18 -9.15
N ILE A 24 -3.08 0.22 -9.80
CA ILE A 24 -1.72 -0.22 -9.45
C ILE A 24 -0.72 0.94 -9.58
N GLU A 25 -0.78 1.69 -10.69
CA GLU A 25 0.09 2.85 -10.94
C GLU A 25 -0.10 3.95 -9.91
N CYS A 26 -1.36 4.28 -9.56
CA CYS A 26 -1.68 5.25 -8.53
C CYS A 26 -1.11 4.85 -7.17
N ILE A 27 -1.30 3.59 -6.75
CA ILE A 27 -0.76 3.09 -5.48
C ILE A 27 0.77 3.17 -5.50
N TRP A 28 1.41 2.73 -6.57
CA TRP A 28 2.87 2.77 -6.71
C TRP A 28 3.43 4.20 -6.64
N SER A 29 2.75 5.17 -7.25
CA SER A 29 3.12 6.59 -7.18
C SER A 29 3.13 7.10 -5.73
N HIS A 30 2.09 6.80 -4.97
CA HIS A 30 2.00 7.17 -3.55
C HIS A 30 3.10 6.51 -2.71
N LEU A 31 3.41 5.24 -2.97
CA LEU A 31 4.47 4.52 -2.25
C LEU A 31 5.85 5.07 -2.56
N LYS A 32 6.15 5.39 -3.82
CA LYS A 32 7.40 6.07 -4.20
C LYS A 32 7.54 7.43 -3.50
N MET A 33 6.47 8.22 -3.45
CA MET A 33 6.48 9.49 -2.74
C MET A 33 6.79 9.30 -1.25
N LYS A 34 6.15 8.32 -0.60
CA LYS A 34 6.37 8.03 0.82
C LYS A 34 7.81 7.54 1.07
N ILE A 35 8.22 6.47 0.40
CA ILE A 35 9.47 5.76 0.70
C ILE A 35 10.69 6.51 0.16
N LEU A 36 10.65 6.97 -1.09
CA LEU A 36 11.84 7.56 -1.71
C LEU A 36 12.01 9.03 -1.37
N ARG A 37 10.91 9.79 -1.25
CA ARG A 37 10.99 11.24 -1.00
C ARG A 37 10.84 11.58 0.48
N LYS A 38 9.78 11.13 1.16
CA LYS A 38 9.54 11.50 2.56
C LYS A 38 10.46 10.78 3.55
N MET A 39 10.83 9.54 3.27
CA MET A 39 11.73 8.75 4.13
C MET A 39 13.20 8.84 3.69
N HIS A 40 13.51 9.65 2.66
CA HIS A 40 14.85 9.81 2.10
C HIS A 40 15.50 8.51 1.59
N GLY A 41 14.68 7.62 1.01
CA GLY A 41 15.14 6.35 0.45
C GLY A 41 15.05 5.20 1.44
N THR A 42 15.41 4.01 0.98
CA THR A 42 15.41 2.78 1.78
C THR A 42 16.36 1.75 1.16
N THR A 43 16.74 0.73 1.91
CA THR A 43 17.52 -0.40 1.38
C THR A 43 16.59 -1.37 0.63
N SER A 44 17.16 -2.18 -0.28
CA SER A 44 16.36 -3.18 -1.01
C SER A 44 15.66 -4.17 -0.07
N GLU A 45 16.32 -4.58 1.03
CA GLU A 45 15.73 -5.46 2.04
C GLU A 45 14.50 -4.82 2.72
N LEU A 46 14.61 -3.54 3.07
CA LEU A 46 13.56 -2.85 3.81
C LEU A 46 12.42 -2.39 2.88
N LEU A 47 12.70 -2.14 1.60
CA LEU A 47 11.69 -1.85 0.59
C LEU A 47 10.61 -2.95 0.55
N HIS A 48 11.00 -4.22 0.52
CA HIS A 48 10.05 -5.33 0.50
C HIS A 48 9.13 -5.30 1.73
N ARG A 49 9.68 -5.04 2.92
CA ARG A 49 8.90 -4.93 4.16
C ARG A 49 7.93 -3.75 4.12
N HIS A 50 8.34 -2.60 3.60
CA HIS A 50 7.45 -1.45 3.43
C HIS A 50 6.30 -1.72 2.47
N LEU A 51 6.52 -2.46 1.39
CA LEU A 51 5.47 -2.83 0.44
C LEU A 51 4.46 -3.79 1.08
N ILE A 52 4.93 -4.81 1.81
CA ILE A 52 4.07 -5.72 2.55
C ILE A 52 3.23 -4.97 3.59
N GLU A 53 3.86 -4.08 4.38
CA GLU A 53 3.16 -3.29 5.39
C GLU A 53 2.08 -2.40 4.74
N ALA A 54 2.41 -1.74 3.62
CA ALA A 54 1.48 -0.87 2.92
C ALA A 54 0.26 -1.63 2.38
N TRP A 55 0.48 -2.82 1.80
CA TRP A 55 -0.60 -3.70 1.37
C TRP A 55 -1.43 -4.19 2.57
N TRP A 56 -0.77 -4.60 3.66
CA TRP A 56 -1.48 -5.06 4.84
C TRP A 56 -2.37 -3.95 5.43
N ARG A 57 -1.90 -2.69 5.48
CA ARG A 57 -2.70 -1.55 5.93
C ARG A 57 -3.82 -1.16 4.96
N SER A 58 -3.68 -1.44 3.67
CA SER A 58 -4.76 -1.14 2.71
C SER A 58 -5.97 -2.05 2.89
N VAL A 59 -5.77 -3.27 3.42
CA VAL A 59 -6.86 -4.21 3.70
C VAL A 59 -7.24 -4.26 5.19
N ASN A 60 -6.37 -3.79 6.09
CA ASN A 60 -6.62 -3.70 7.53
C ASN A 60 -6.64 -2.23 7.98
N VAL A 61 -7.83 -1.62 7.94
CA VAL A 61 -8.03 -0.19 8.27
C VAL A 61 -7.86 0.08 9.77
N GLN A 62 -8.05 -0.93 10.63
CA GLN A 62 -7.84 -0.79 12.06
C GLN A 62 -6.35 -0.87 12.38
N ASP A 63 -5.85 0.08 13.18
CA ASP A 63 -4.51 -0.01 13.73
C ASP A 63 -4.47 -1.06 14.85
N THR A 64 -4.22 -2.31 14.44
CA THR A 64 -4.17 -3.46 15.35
C THR A 64 -3.06 -3.34 16.38
N PHE A 65 -1.96 -2.63 16.07
CA PHE A 65 -0.88 -2.40 17.00
C PHE A 65 -1.29 -1.41 18.09
N LEU A 66 -1.93 -0.29 17.73
CA LEU A 66 -2.48 0.65 18.71
C LEU A 66 -3.60 0.00 19.55
N LYS A 67 -4.45 -0.83 18.93
CA LYS A 67 -5.46 -1.62 19.64
C LYS A 67 -4.81 -2.54 20.68
N PHE A 68 -3.79 -3.30 20.30
CA PHE A 68 -3.03 -4.16 21.21
C PHE A 68 -2.40 -3.37 22.37
N LEU A 69 -1.78 -2.22 22.09
CA LEU A 69 -1.19 -1.36 23.13
C LEU A 69 -2.23 -0.80 24.10
N ASN A 70 -3.44 -0.50 23.61
CA ASN A 70 -4.53 -0.05 24.46
C ASN A 70 -5.08 -1.19 25.33
N ASP A 71 -5.27 -2.38 24.76
CA ASP A 71 -5.76 -3.55 25.50
C ASP A 71 -4.79 -3.95 26.62
N THR A 72 -3.48 -3.91 26.35
CA THR A 72 -2.44 -4.19 27.36
C THR A 72 -2.38 -3.12 28.47
N LYS A 73 -2.58 -1.84 28.14
CA LYS A 73 -2.72 -0.78 29.15
C LYS A 73 -3.95 -0.99 30.02
N MET A 74 -5.12 -1.30 29.43
CA MET A 74 -6.36 -1.53 30.17
C MET A 74 -6.24 -2.71 31.15
N PHE A 75 -5.55 -3.78 30.76
CA PHE A 75 -5.27 -4.90 31.66
C PHE A 75 -4.40 -4.51 32.86
N THR A 76 -3.51 -3.53 32.69
CA THR A 76 -2.64 -3.03 33.76
C THR A 76 -3.41 -2.17 34.75
N TYR A 77 -4.36 -1.34 34.28
CA TYR A 77 -5.23 -0.54 35.15
C TYR A 77 -6.29 -1.37 35.87
N ALA A 78 -6.83 -2.42 35.24
CA ALA A 78 -7.84 -3.30 35.85
C ALA A 78 -7.30 -4.19 37.00
N LYS A 79 -5.97 -4.24 37.19
CA LYS A 79 -5.32 -4.96 38.30
C LYS A 79 -4.99 -4.08 39.51
N ASN A 80 -5.29 -2.78 39.47
CA ASN A 80 -5.12 -1.83 40.59
C ASN A 80 -6.46 -1.46 41.21
#